data_AF-A0A353PX68-F1
#
_entry.id   AF-A0A353PX68-F1
#
_cell.length_a   1.000
_cell.length_b   1.000
_cell.length_c   1.000
_cell.angle_alpha   90.00
_cell.angle_beta   90.00
_cell.angle_gamma   90.00
#
_symmetry.space_group_name_H-M   'P 1'
#
loop_
_entity.id
_entity.type
_entity.pdbx_description
1 polymer ?
#
loop_
_entity_poly.entity_id
_entity_poly.type
_entity_poly.pdbx_seq_one_letter_code
_entity_poly.pdbx_strand_id
1 'polypeptide(L)'
;KKSTLILEAIQDDLQYRNPFVPADKDSGVGKGVRALRVEKDNSQGRLVYDPTHPDAIQSGPNTGYVEYPNVNIVNEMVNLISASRAYEANATVIQGSKEMFQSALQIGK
;
A
#
# COMPACT_ATOMS: atom_id res chain seq x y z
N LYS A 1 -14.95 -9.10 -4.49
CA LYS A 1 -14.96 -8.21 -3.31
C LYS A 1 -13.61 -7.51 -3.19
N LYS A 2 -13.58 -6.17 -3.14
CA LYS A 2 -12.36 -5.37 -3.03
C LYS A 2 -11.79 -5.48 -1.61
N SER A 3 -10.48 -5.66 -1.48
CA SER A 3 -9.78 -5.66 -0.18
C SER A 3 -8.72 -4.57 -0.23
N THR A 4 -8.80 -3.59 0.68
CA THR A 4 -7.80 -2.52 0.79
C THR A 4 -6.87 -2.84 1.95
N LEU A 5 -5.57 -2.87 1.69
CA LEU A 5 -4.55 -3.05 2.71
C LEU A 5 -4.15 -1.68 3.25
N ILE A 6 -4.47 -1.40 4.51
CA ILE A 6 -3.97 -0.20 5.19
C ILE A 6 -2.64 -0.55 5.84
N LEU A 7 -1.59 0.12 5.36
CA LEU A 7 -0.23 -0.02 5.86
C LEU A 7 0.07 1.14 6.81
N GLU A 8 0.51 0.83 8.02
CA GLU A 8 0.95 1.82 9.00
C GLU A 8 2.46 1.66 9.23
N ALA A 9 3.18 2.75 9.49
CA ALA A 9 4.56 2.67 9.93
C ALA A 9 4.62 1.94 11.28
N ILE A 10 5.57 1.01 11.45
CA ILE A 10 5.72 0.25 12.71
C ILE A 10 6.09 1.17 13.88
N GLN A 11 6.61 2.36 13.59
CA GLN A 11 6.96 3.37 14.57
C GLN A 11 6.38 4.71 14.09
N ASP A 12 5.47 5.27 14.89
CA ASP A 12 4.67 6.46 14.57
C ASP A 12 5.47 7.77 14.68
N ASP A 13 6.62 7.71 15.34
CA ASP A 13 7.52 8.85 15.46
C ASP A 13 8.41 8.92 14.23
N LEU A 14 8.29 9.99 13.44
CA LEU A 14 9.16 10.32 12.31
C LEU A 14 10.55 10.69 12.83
N GLN A 15 11.29 9.69 13.32
CA GLN A 15 12.65 9.88 13.81
C GLN A 15 13.61 9.87 12.62
N TYR A 16 14.13 11.05 12.27
CA TYR A 16 15.27 11.16 11.38
C TYR A 16 16.48 10.51 12.05
N ARG A 17 17.06 9.48 11.43
CA ARG A 17 18.22 8.77 11.96
C ARG A 17 19.46 9.66 11.84
N ASN A 18 19.86 10.24 12.96
CA ASN A 18 21.10 11.01 13.06
C ASN A 18 22.24 10.08 13.51
N PRO A 19 23.42 10.08 12.85
CA PRO A 19 24.57 9.28 13.26
C PRO A 19 25.13 9.60 14.66
N PHE A 20 24.69 10.68 15.30
CA PHE A 20 25.08 11.08 16.65
C PHE A 20 24.11 10.62 17.75
N VAL A 21 23.09 9.82 17.42
CA VAL A 21 22.18 9.26 18.43
C VAL A 21 22.92 8.17 19.23
N PRO A 22 22.94 8.25 20.57
CA PRO A 22 23.45 7.19 21.43
C PRO A 22 22.84 5.83 21.10
N ALA A 23 23.62 4.75 21.15
CA ALA A 23 23.19 3.41 20.69
C ALA A 23 21.95 2.86 21.44
N ASP A 24 21.70 3.33 22.67
CA ASP A 24 20.52 3.05 23.48
C ASP A 24 19.23 3.71 22.95
N LYS A 25 19.36 4.73 22.09
CA LYS A 25 18.27 5.47 21.45
C LYS A 25 18.23 5.28 19.93
N ASP A 26 19.12 4.47 19.36
CA ASP A 26 19.08 4.13 17.94
C ASP A 26 17.96 3.11 17.68
N SER A 27 16.91 3.55 17.00
CA SER A 27 15.76 2.71 16.62
C SER A 27 16.05 1.74 15.47
N GLY A 28 17.29 1.72 14.96
CA GLY A 28 17.72 0.86 13.84
C GLY A 28 17.23 1.34 12.47
N VAL A 29 17.50 0.57 11.43
CA VAL A 29 17.00 0.86 10.07
C VAL A 29 15.48 0.73 10.08
N GLY A 30 14.78 1.74 9.55
CA GLY A 30 13.33 1.91 9.63
C GLY A 30 12.58 0.58 9.55
N LYS A 31 11.77 0.30 10.57
CA LYS A 31 11.19 -1.04 10.82
C LYS A 31 10.20 -1.52 9.75
N GLY A 32 10.02 -0.76 8.68
CA GLY A 32 9.10 -1.04 7.60
C GLY A 32 7.67 -0.65 7.95
N VAL A 33 6.74 -1.11 7.13
CA VAL A 33 5.31 -0.92 7.31
C VAL A 33 4.67 -2.23 7.76
N ARG A 34 3.75 -2.16 8.71
CA ARG A 34 2.94 -3.30 9.14
C ARG A 34 1.55 -3.19 8.52
N ALA A 35 1.05 -4.31 8.01
CA ALA A 35 -0.35 -4.40 7.61
C ALA A 35 -1.22 -4.35 8.86
N LEU A 36 -1.94 -3.25 9.06
CA LEU A 36 -2.74 -3.02 10.26
C LEU A 36 -4.05 -3.83 10.21
N ARG A 37 -4.75 -3.73 9.07
CA ARG A 37 -6.02 -4.43 8.83
C ARG A 37 -6.27 -4.58 7.34
N VAL A 38 -6.90 -5.68 6.97
CA VAL A 38 -7.49 -5.87 5.64
C VAL A 38 -8.94 -5.39 5.72
N GLU A 39 -9.21 -4.22 5.16
CA GLU A 39 -10.58 -3.72 5.09
C GLU A 39 -11.24 -4.24 3.81
N LYS A 40 -12.22 -5.13 3.98
CA LYS A 40 -13.04 -5.63 2.88
C LYS A 40 -14.14 -4.63 2.60
N ASP A 41 -14.15 -4.12 1.38
CA ASP A 41 -15.26 -3.34 0.88
C ASP A 41 -16.43 -4.28 0.59
N ASN A 42 -17.51 -4.12 1.37
CA ASN A 42 -18.73 -4.89 1.26
C ASN A 42 -19.79 -4.21 0.37
N SER A 43 -19.45 -3.11 -0.32
CA SER A 43 -20.36 -2.51 -1.28
C SER A 43 -20.72 -3.51 -2.38
N GLN A 44 -22.01 -3.58 -2.71
CA GLN A 44 -22.50 -4.46 -3.76
C GLN A 44 -21.87 -4.06 -5.10
N GLY A 45 -21.39 -5.06 -5.83
CA GLY A 45 -21.03 -4.91 -7.24
C GLY A 45 -22.22 -4.40 -8.05
N ARG A 46 -21.95 -3.79 -9.20
CA ARG A 46 -23.02 -3.31 -10.07
C ARG A 46 -23.82 -4.52 -10.57
N LEU A 47 -25.08 -4.62 -10.15
CA LEU A 47 -26.01 -5.61 -10.66
C LEU A 47 -26.62 -5.09 -11.95
N VAL A 48 -26.47 -5.83 -13.05
CA VAL A 48 -27.10 -5.52 -14.33
C VAL A 48 -28.05 -6.66 -14.67
N TYR A 49 -29.28 -6.34 -15.04
CA TYR A 49 -30.25 -7.34 -15.46
C TYR A 49 -29.92 -7.80 -16.89
N ASP A 50 -29.43 -9.02 -17.02
CA ASP A 50 -29.19 -9.70 -18.30
C ASP A 50 -29.48 -11.20 -18.13
N PRO A 51 -30.72 -11.64 -18.40
CA PRO A 51 -31.13 -13.04 -18.23
C PRO A 51 -30.56 -13.98 -19.29
N THR A 52 -29.91 -13.47 -20.34
CA THR A 52 -29.31 -14.28 -21.42
C THR A 52 -27.83 -14.59 -21.17
N HIS A 53 -27.22 -13.94 -20.18
CA HIS A 53 -25.81 -14.14 -19.85
C HIS A 53 -25.59 -15.46 -19.08
N PRO A 54 -24.57 -16.27 -19.43
CA PRO A 54 -24.29 -17.54 -18.76
C PRO A 54 -23.99 -17.40 -17.25
N ASP A 55 -23.44 -16.26 -16.85
CA ASP A 55 -23.13 -15.92 -15.45
C ASP A 55 -24.28 -15.21 -14.70
N ALA A 56 -25.48 -15.18 -15.28
CA ALA A 56 -26.65 -14.63 -14.59
C ALA A 56 -27.00 -15.48 -13.37
N ILE A 57 -27.32 -14.82 -12.25
CA ILE A 57 -27.68 -15.48 -11.00
C ILE A 57 -28.93 -16.34 -11.24
N GLN A 58 -28.81 -17.65 -11.01
CA GLN A 58 -29.84 -18.65 -11.32
C GLN A 58 -30.84 -18.87 -10.19
N SER A 59 -30.52 -18.46 -8.95
CA SER A 59 -31.35 -18.70 -7.77
C SER A 59 -31.31 -17.54 -6.77
N GLY A 60 -32.46 -17.23 -6.15
CA GLY A 60 -32.62 -16.16 -5.15
C GLY A 60 -33.41 -14.93 -5.66
N PRO A 61 -33.50 -13.84 -4.89
CA PRO A 61 -34.25 -12.64 -5.27
C PRO A 61 -33.64 -11.86 -6.45
N ASN A 62 -32.39 -12.17 -6.84
CA ASN A 62 -31.65 -11.50 -7.91
C ASN A 62 -31.57 -12.36 -9.19
N THR A 63 -32.57 -13.21 -9.46
CA THR A 63 -32.58 -14.07 -10.66
C THR A 63 -32.51 -13.23 -11.95
N GLY A 64 -31.58 -13.59 -12.85
CA GLY A 64 -31.38 -12.88 -14.12
C GLY A 64 -30.49 -11.64 -14.02
N TYR A 65 -29.89 -11.35 -12.87
CA TYR A 65 -28.88 -10.31 -12.71
C TYR A 65 -27.47 -10.88 -12.83
N VAL A 66 -26.58 -10.14 -13.47
CA VAL A 66 -25.14 -10.38 -13.54
C VAL A 66 -24.45 -9.44 -12.54
N GLU A 67 -23.66 -10.00 -11.64
CA GLU A 67 -22.85 -9.23 -10.69
C GLU A 67 -21.54 -8.81 -11.35
N TYR A 68 -21.41 -7.52 -11.65
CA TYR A 68 -20.14 -6.97 -12.11
C TYR A 68 -19.22 -6.64 -10.93
N PRO A 69 -17.90 -6.90 -11.05
CA PRO A 69 -16.94 -6.54 -10.02
C PRO A 69 -17.01 -5.05 -9.66
N ASN A 70 -17.01 -4.75 -8.35
CA ASN A 70 -16.87 -3.37 -7.86
C ASN A 70 -15.41 -2.90 -7.92
N VAL A 71 -14.85 -2.79 -9.13
CA VAL A 71 -13.50 -2.27 -9.37
C VAL A 71 -13.58 -1.09 -10.34
N ASN A 72 -13.02 0.05 -9.95
CA ASN A 72 -12.92 1.20 -10.84
C ASN A 72 -11.48 1.30 -11.34
N ILE A 73 -11.29 1.03 -12.63
CA ILE A 73 -9.98 0.98 -13.28
C ILE A 73 -9.22 2.30 -13.09
N VAL A 74 -9.91 3.45 -13.14
CA VAL A 74 -9.27 4.77 -12.93
C VAL A 74 -8.69 4.88 -11.53
N ASN A 75 -9.46 4.50 -10.52
CA ASN A 75 -9.01 4.52 -9.13
C ASN A 75 -7.86 3.53 -8.90
N GLU A 76 -7.93 2.34 -9.48
CA GLU A 76 -6.87 1.33 -9.33
C GLU A 76 -5.57 1.75 -10.04
N MET A 77 -5.65 2.44 -11.19
CA MET A 77 -4.47 3.02 -11.83
C MET A 77 -3.84 4.13 -10.99
N VAL A 78 -4.64 5.01 -10.38
CA VAL A 78 -4.14 6.05 -9.47
C VAL A 78 -3.47 5.43 -8.24
N ASN A 79 -4.06 4.38 -7.67
CA ASN A 79 -3.47 3.63 -6.55
C ASN A 79 -2.15 2.96 -6.94
N LEU A 80 -2.06 2.41 -8.16
CA LEU A 80 -0.81 1.83 -8.67
C LEU A 80 0.26 2.92 -8.83
N ILE A 81 -0.10 4.06 -9.44
CA ILE A 81 0.83 5.19 -9.64
C ILE A 81 1.35 5.70 -8.29
N SER A 82 0.48 5.86 -7.30
CA SER A 82 0.88 6.34 -5.97
C SER A 82 1.80 5.34 -5.27
N ALA A 83 1.52 4.04 -5.37
CA ALA A 83 2.40 2.99 -4.86
C ALA A 83 3.77 2.98 -5.56
N SER A 84 3.81 3.15 -6.89
CA SER A 84 5.05 3.22 -7.67
C SER A 84 5.93 4.40 -7.24
N ARG A 85 5.33 5.59 -7.12
CA ARG A 85 6.05 6.80 -6.67
C ARG A 85 6.55 6.70 -5.24
N ALA A 86 5.77 6.10 -4.34
CA ALA A 86 6.19 5.86 -2.97
C ALA A 86 7.40 4.91 -2.90
N TYR A 87 7.44 3.88 -3.74
CA TYR A 87 8.59 2.98 -3.84
C TYR A 87 9.83 3.70 -4.37
N GLU A 88 9.71 4.45 -5.47
CA GLU A 88 10.81 5.24 -6.03
C GLU A 88 11.37 6.24 -5.03
N ALA A 89 10.50 7.00 -4.34
CA ALA A 89 10.91 7.96 -3.31
C ALA A 89 11.67 7.27 -2.16
N ASN A 90 11.17 6.14 -1.66
CA ASN A 90 11.85 5.38 -0.61
C ASN A 90 13.22 4.86 -1.06
N ALA A 91 13.33 4.38 -2.30
CA ALA A 91 14.61 3.92 -2.86
C ALA A 91 15.63 5.06 -2.95
N THR A 92 15.22 6.25 -3.39
CA THR A 92 16.08 7.44 -3.44
C THR A 92 16.55 7.86 -2.05
N VAL A 93 15.68 7.83 -1.04
CA VAL A 93 16.06 8.17 0.35
C VAL A 93 17.12 7.22 0.90
N ILE A 94 16.98 5.91 0.63
CA ILE A 94 17.97 4.91 1.04
C ILE A 94 19.32 5.18 0.36
N GLN A 95 19.31 5.49 -0.93
CA GLN A 95 20.52 5.78 -1.69
C GLN A 95 21.23 7.04 -1.20
N GLY A 96 20.49 8.14 -0.99
CA GLY A 96 21.05 9.37 -0.42
C GLY A 96 21.60 9.17 0.99
N SER A 97 20.93 8.35 1.80
CA SER A 97 21.44 7.97 3.12
C SER A 97 22.78 7.23 3.01
N LYS A 98 22.88 6.25 2.10
CA LYS A 98 24.12 5.49 1.87
C LYS A 98 25.29 6.39 1.45
N GLU A 99 25.05 7.33 0.55
CA GLU A 99 26.07 8.30 0.11
C GLU A 99 26.54 9.18 1.28
N MET A 100 25.61 9.68 2.09
CA MET A 100 25.94 10.46 3.29
C MET A 100 26.81 9.66 4.28
N PHE A 101 26.50 8.38 4.50
CA PHE A 101 27.33 7.51 5.34
C PHE A 101 28.73 7.28 4.76
N GLN A 102 28.86 7.11 3.45
CA GLN A 102 30.16 6.95 2.80
C GLN A 102 31.01 8.22 2.93
N SER A 103 30.43 9.40 2.73
CA SER A 103 31.13 10.67 2.94
C SER A 103 31.54 10.85 4.40
N ALA A 104 30.70 10.49 5.36
CA ALA A 104 31.05 10.54 6.79
C ALA A 104 32.23 9.61 7.13
N LEU A 105 32.27 8.40 6.57
CA LEU A 105 33.39 7.47 6.74
C LEU A 105 34.70 7.97 6.12
N GLN A 106 34.61 8.75 5.04
CA GLN A 106 35.79 9.39 4.42
C GLN A 106 36.33 10.54 5.27
N ILE A 107 35.47 11.31 5.93
CA ILE A 107 35.87 12.42 6.81
C ILE A 107 36.54 11.89 8.10
N GLY A 108 36.16 10.70 8.56
CA GLY A 108 36.74 10.07 9.75
C GLY A 108 38.06 9.30 9.51
N LYS A 109 38.56 9.24 8.28
CA LYS A 109 39.92 8.74 7.95
C LYS A 109 40.95 9.86 8.07
#